data_AF-A0A2T7Q252-F1
#
_entry.id   AF-A0A2T7Q252-F1
#
_cell.length_a   1.000
_cell.length_b   1.000
_cell.length_c   1.000
_cell.angle_alpha   90.00
_cell.angle_beta   90.00
_cell.angle_gamma   90.00
#
_symmetry.space_group_name_H-M   'P 1'
#
loop_
_entity.id
_entity.type
_entity.pdbx_description
1 polymer ?
#
loop_
_entity_poly.entity_id
_entity_poly.type
_entity_poly.pdbx_seq_one_letter_code
_entity_poly.pdbx_strand_id
1 'polypeptide(L)'
;MDSKEFKNIFGKAAKSNGFEKTVGGWYKETAECIAILELQKSSFANSYYLNIKVFIQGAFERRYTPNKDLIKSAMGHITKQIRDKDVLNLDDSISEEKREETLEKLFSEFIVPFTDKVLSRSGILELSEKGEIFLLPAVKVVLEEG
;
A
#
# COMPACT_ATOMS: atom_id res chain seq x y z
N MET A 1 -5.69 22.56 -0.51
CA MET A 1 -4.55 21.65 -0.35
C MET A 1 -3.90 21.34 -1.68
N ASP A 2 -2.61 21.64 -1.82
CA ASP A 2 -1.82 21.27 -2.99
C ASP A 2 -1.23 19.85 -2.88
N SER A 3 -0.56 19.42 -3.96
CA SER A 3 0.08 18.11 -4.03
C SER A 3 1.21 17.91 -3.00
N LYS A 4 1.90 18.96 -2.59
CA LYS A 4 3.02 18.88 -1.64
C LYS A 4 2.49 18.74 -0.22
N GLU A 5 1.47 19.51 0.13
CA GLU A 5 0.73 19.45 1.38
C GLU A 5 0.09 18.08 1.56
N PHE A 6 -0.58 17.56 0.52
CA PHE A 6 -1.20 16.23 0.57
C PHE A 6 -0.16 15.12 0.86
N LYS A 7 0.98 15.14 0.17
CA LYS A 7 2.06 14.17 0.44
C LYS A 7 2.63 14.29 1.85
N ASN A 8 2.61 15.49 2.43
CA ASN A 8 3.07 15.73 3.79
C ASN A 8 2.11 15.10 4.81
N ILE A 9 0.80 15.34 4.70
CA ILE A 9 -0.19 14.73 5.61
C ILE A 9 -0.25 13.21 5.45
N PHE A 10 -0.17 12.69 4.22
CA PHE A 10 -0.05 11.25 3.95
C PHE A 10 1.19 10.67 4.61
N GLY A 11 2.33 11.37 4.49
CA GLY A 11 3.56 10.93 5.12
C GLY A 11 3.52 10.93 6.64
N LYS A 12 2.86 11.92 7.26
CA LYS A 12 2.63 11.94 8.71
C LYS A 12 1.76 10.76 9.15
N ALA A 13 0.66 10.49 8.44
CA ALA A 13 -0.23 9.37 8.73
C ALA A 13 0.50 8.03 8.57
N ALA A 14 1.24 7.83 7.48
CA ALA A 14 2.04 6.63 7.24
C ALA A 14 3.08 6.42 8.36
N LYS A 15 3.86 7.46 8.68
CA LYS A 15 4.87 7.38 9.75
C LYS A 15 4.25 7.05 11.11
N SER A 16 3.12 7.68 11.45
CA SER A 16 2.44 7.45 12.73
C SER A 16 1.89 6.03 12.87
N ASN A 17 1.64 5.35 11.74
CA ASN A 17 1.20 3.96 11.68
C ASN A 17 2.34 2.96 11.43
N GLY A 18 3.59 3.37 11.67
CA GLY A 18 4.76 2.47 11.64
C GLY A 18 5.33 2.19 10.26
N PHE A 19 4.96 2.96 9.23
CA PHE A 19 5.61 2.86 7.93
C PHE A 19 6.93 3.65 7.91
N GLU A 20 7.94 3.05 7.30
CA GLU A 20 9.22 3.67 7.01
C GLU A 20 9.18 4.39 5.65
N LYS A 21 9.90 5.51 5.57
CA LYS A 21 9.99 6.32 4.36
C LYS A 21 11.13 5.84 3.50
N THR A 22 10.89 5.69 2.21
CA THR A 22 11.95 5.48 1.21
C THR A 22 11.75 6.38 -0.01
N VAL A 23 12.67 6.32 -0.96
CA VAL A 23 12.57 7.11 -2.19
C VAL A 23 11.40 6.58 -3.02
N GLY A 24 10.37 7.42 -3.16
CA GLY A 24 9.20 7.14 -4.00
C GLY A 24 7.98 6.59 -3.25
N GLY A 25 8.08 6.30 -1.95
CA GLY A 25 6.94 5.73 -1.22
C GLY A 25 7.24 5.43 0.25
N TRP A 26 6.36 4.63 0.85
CA TRP A 26 6.42 4.18 2.23
C TRP A 26 6.32 2.67 2.28
N TYR A 27 6.88 2.03 3.30
CA TYR A 27 6.79 0.58 3.44
C TYR A 27 6.74 0.13 4.90
N LYS A 28 6.25 -1.09 5.10
CA LYS A 28 6.48 -1.91 6.29
C LYS A 28 7.10 -3.22 5.82
N GLU A 29 7.93 -3.82 6.65
CA GLU A 29 8.49 -5.14 6.37
C GLU A 29 8.56 -6.03 7.61
N THR A 30 8.53 -7.33 7.36
CA THR A 30 8.83 -8.41 8.30
C THR A 30 9.84 -9.34 7.65
N ALA A 31 10.26 -10.38 8.37
CA ALA A 31 11.08 -11.44 7.78
C ALA A 31 10.36 -12.17 6.62
N GLU A 32 9.03 -12.09 6.55
CA GLU A 32 8.22 -12.80 5.56
C GLU A 32 7.80 -11.95 4.38
N CYS A 33 7.52 -10.65 4.58
CA CYS A 33 6.87 -9.83 3.57
C CYS A 33 7.28 -8.36 3.63
N ILE A 34 7.15 -7.65 2.52
CA ILE A 34 7.24 -6.19 2.42
C ILE A 34 5.91 -5.67 1.86
N ALA A 35 5.26 -4.76 2.57
CA ALA A 35 4.08 -4.02 2.12
C ALA A 35 4.46 -2.58 1.78
N ILE A 36 4.19 -2.15 0.55
CA ILE A 36 4.56 -0.83 0.00
C ILE A 36 3.31 0.00 -0.23
N LEU A 37 3.36 1.28 0.17
CA LEU A 37 2.42 2.32 -0.20
C LEU A 37 3.07 3.27 -1.21
N GLU A 38 2.56 3.29 -2.43
CA GLU A 38 3.01 4.18 -3.50
C GLU A 38 1.87 5.13 -3.91
N LEU A 39 2.09 6.43 -3.74
CA LEU A 39 1.22 7.46 -4.31
C LEU A 39 1.60 7.71 -5.78
N GLN A 40 0.81 7.17 -6.70
CA GLN A 40 0.95 7.39 -8.13
C GLN A 40 0.09 8.60 -8.55
N LYS A 41 0.71 9.68 -9.03
CA LYS A 41 -0.04 10.84 -9.53
C LYS A 41 -0.76 10.47 -10.83
N SER A 42 -2.03 10.87 -10.95
CA SER A 42 -2.78 10.78 -12.20
C SER A 42 -2.20 11.73 -13.25
N SER A 43 -2.13 11.28 -14.49
CA SER A 43 -1.74 12.13 -15.64
C SER A 43 -2.89 13.00 -16.15
N PHE A 44 -4.13 12.72 -15.74
CA PHE A 44 -5.34 13.31 -16.31
C PHE A 44 -6.12 14.20 -15.35
N ALA A 45 -5.85 14.12 -14.06
CA ALA A 45 -6.53 14.87 -13.01
C ALA A 45 -5.55 15.21 -11.90
N ASN A 46 -5.88 16.20 -11.06
CA ASN A 46 -5.06 16.51 -9.89
C ASN A 46 -5.37 15.55 -8.74
N SER A 47 -5.14 14.27 -8.98
CA SER A 47 -5.46 13.20 -8.04
C SER A 47 -4.34 12.18 -7.96
N TYR A 48 -4.44 11.32 -6.95
CA TYR A 48 -3.54 10.21 -6.71
C TYR A 48 -4.29 8.88 -6.81
N TYR A 49 -3.57 7.85 -7.24
CA TYR A 49 -3.89 6.46 -6.95
C TYR A 49 -2.96 5.99 -5.83
N LEU A 50 -3.49 5.30 -4.84
CA LEU A 50 -2.67 4.61 -3.85
C LEU A 50 -2.51 3.16 -4.26
N ASN A 51 -1.31 2.79 -4.69
CA ASN A 51 -0.96 1.40 -4.95
C ASN A 51 -0.38 0.77 -3.68
N ILE A 52 -1.04 -0.28 -3.19
CA ILE A 52 -0.50 -1.16 -2.16
C ILE A 52 0.07 -2.40 -2.83
N LYS A 53 1.38 -2.61 -2.70
CA LYS A 53 2.10 -3.74 -3.31
C LYS A 53 2.75 -4.59 -2.23
N VAL A 54 2.57 -5.91 -2.33
CA VAL A 54 3.14 -6.86 -1.37
C VAL A 54 4.16 -7.74 -2.08
N PHE A 55 5.33 -7.87 -1.47
CA PHE A 55 6.41 -8.76 -1.89
C PHE A 55 6.63 -9.79 -0.79
N ILE A 56 6.70 -11.05 -1.17
CA ILE A 56 6.87 -12.19 -0.25
C ILE A 56 8.34 -12.57 -0.29
N GLN A 57 9.01 -12.58 0.86
CA GLN A 57 10.40 -12.96 0.98
C GLN A 57 10.58 -14.46 0.69
N GLY A 58 11.63 -14.78 -0.07
CA GLY A 58 11.93 -16.15 -0.50
C GLY A 58 11.08 -16.64 -1.67
N ALA A 59 10.05 -15.89 -2.08
CA ALA A 59 9.25 -16.24 -3.25
C ALA A 59 10.12 -16.28 -4.51
N PHE A 60 10.01 -17.37 -5.27
CA PHE A 60 10.82 -17.59 -6.48
C PHE A 60 12.32 -17.45 -6.23
N GLU A 61 12.78 -17.87 -5.05
CA GLU A 61 14.18 -17.79 -4.59
C GLU A 61 14.72 -16.35 -4.52
N ARG A 62 13.84 -15.35 -4.41
CA ARG A 62 14.22 -13.94 -4.34
C ARG A 62 14.07 -13.37 -2.94
N ARG A 63 15.02 -12.51 -2.57
CA ARG A 63 14.90 -11.60 -1.43
C ARG A 63 14.71 -10.18 -1.94
N TYR A 64 13.77 -9.48 -1.33
CA TYR A 64 13.42 -8.12 -1.67
C TYR A 64 13.96 -7.18 -0.60
N THR A 65 14.38 -6.00 -1.03
CA THR A 65 14.81 -4.92 -0.13
C THR A 65 14.11 -3.65 -0.59
N PRO A 66 13.56 -2.84 0.33
CA PRO A 66 12.82 -1.63 -0.01
C PRO A 66 13.76 -0.60 -0.63
N ASN A 67 13.73 -0.50 -1.96
CA ASN A 67 14.49 0.47 -2.74
C ASN A 67 13.60 1.14 -3.78
N LYS A 68 14.09 2.21 -4.41
CA LYS A 68 13.33 2.98 -5.39
C LYS A 68 12.75 2.12 -6.53
N ASP A 69 13.48 1.11 -6.99
CA ASP A 69 13.06 0.27 -8.11
C ASP A 69 11.94 -0.69 -7.69
N LEU A 70 12.03 -1.26 -6.49
CA LEU A 70 10.97 -2.08 -5.91
C LEU A 70 9.71 -1.24 -5.67
N ILE A 71 9.87 -0.03 -5.15
CA ILE A 71 8.76 0.88 -4.87
C ILE A 71 8.07 1.32 -6.16
N LYS A 72 8.81 1.52 -7.25
CA LYS A 72 8.26 1.92 -8.57
C LYS A 72 7.92 0.75 -9.48
N SER A 73 8.07 -0.48 -9.00
CA SER A 73 7.67 -1.66 -9.75
C SER A 73 6.20 -1.58 -10.14
N ALA A 74 5.87 -2.08 -11.33
CA ALA A 74 4.49 -2.02 -11.82
C ALA A 74 3.53 -2.88 -10.97
N MET A 75 4.03 -3.95 -10.35
CA MET A 75 3.24 -4.89 -9.56
C MET A 75 4.09 -5.57 -8.48
N GLY A 76 3.44 -5.92 -7.36
CA GLY A 76 3.93 -6.91 -6.41
C GLY A 76 3.34 -8.30 -6.69
N HIS A 77 3.66 -9.28 -5.83
CA HIS A 77 2.97 -10.57 -5.84
C HIS A 77 1.47 -10.43 -5.56
N ILE A 78 1.14 -9.43 -4.73
CA ILE A 78 -0.22 -8.95 -4.51
C ILE A 78 -0.19 -7.45 -4.79
N THR A 79 -1.17 -6.97 -5.54
CA THR A 79 -1.34 -5.54 -5.82
C THR A 79 -2.79 -5.14 -5.59
N LYS A 80 -3.01 -4.11 -4.79
CA LYS A 80 -4.32 -3.52 -4.54
C LYS A 80 -4.23 -2.02 -4.78
N GLN A 81 -5.08 -1.49 -5.64
CA GLN A 81 -5.13 -0.06 -5.93
C GLN A 81 -6.37 0.55 -5.29
N ILE A 82 -6.18 1.61 -4.53
CA ILE A 82 -7.27 2.41 -3.96
C ILE A 82 -7.47 3.64 -4.83
N ARG A 83 -8.74 3.88 -5.16
CA ARG A 83 -9.22 5.06 -5.91
C ARG A 83 -10.30 5.77 -5.11
N ASP A 84 -9.94 6.16 -3.89
CA ASP A 84 -10.83 6.92 -3.03
C ASP A 84 -10.88 8.36 -3.53
N LYS A 85 -12.04 8.77 -4.07
CA LYS A 85 -12.20 10.09 -4.65
C LYS A 85 -12.11 11.18 -3.58
N ASP A 86 -12.74 10.97 -2.44
CA ASP A 86 -12.86 12.00 -1.42
C ASP A 86 -11.49 12.40 -0.87
N VAL A 87 -10.60 11.44 -0.60
CA VAL A 87 -9.27 11.75 -0.04
C VAL A 87 -8.19 11.96 -1.10
N LEU A 88 -8.21 11.20 -2.20
CA LEU A 88 -7.11 11.20 -3.19
C LEU A 88 -7.34 12.17 -4.36
N ASN A 89 -8.54 12.73 -4.54
CA ASN A 89 -8.81 13.76 -5.54
C ASN A 89 -8.63 15.17 -4.94
N LEU A 90 -7.60 15.89 -5.36
CA LEU A 90 -7.29 17.22 -4.79
C LEU A 90 -8.11 18.34 -5.41
N ASP A 91 -8.83 18.07 -6.51
CA ASP A 91 -9.73 19.05 -7.13
C ASP A 91 -11.12 19.09 -6.46
N ASP A 92 -11.43 18.12 -5.58
CA ASP A 92 -12.71 18.09 -4.87
C ASP A 92 -12.78 19.17 -3.78
N SER A 93 -13.95 19.79 -3.67
CA SER A 93 -14.24 20.96 -2.82
C SER A 93 -14.42 20.63 -1.33
N ILE A 94 -13.83 19.54 -0.85
CA ILE A 94 -13.82 19.24 0.60
C ILE A 94 -12.80 20.14 1.31
N SER A 95 -13.10 20.48 2.57
CA SER A 95 -12.15 21.26 3.39
C SER A 95 -10.89 20.45 3.71
N GLU A 96 -9.81 21.15 4.08
CA GLU A 96 -8.54 20.50 4.42
C GLU A 96 -8.69 19.61 5.66
N GLU A 97 -9.41 20.09 6.68
CA GLU A 97 -9.70 19.35 7.90
C GLU A 97 -10.49 18.07 7.59
N LYS A 98 -11.46 18.17 6.69
CA LYS A 98 -12.24 16.99 6.29
C LYS A 98 -11.39 15.98 5.55
N ARG A 99 -10.46 16.43 4.72
CA ARG A 99 -9.53 15.57 4.00
C ARG A 99 -8.57 14.85 4.95
N GLU A 100 -8.06 15.54 5.97
CA GLU A 100 -7.23 14.93 7.01
C GLU A 100 -8.01 13.87 7.78
N GLU A 101 -9.25 14.16 8.23
CA GLU A 101 -10.11 13.19 8.92
C GLU A 101 -10.37 11.94 8.06
N THR A 102 -10.72 12.12 6.78
CA THR A 102 -10.98 11.00 5.86
C THR A 102 -9.69 10.20 5.59
N LEU A 103 -8.53 10.85 5.54
CA LEU A 103 -7.26 10.17 5.41
C LEU A 103 -6.94 9.32 6.64
N GLU A 104 -7.16 9.83 7.84
CA GLU A 104 -6.99 9.07 9.08
C GLU A 104 -7.90 7.85 9.14
N LYS A 105 -9.16 7.98 8.68
CA LYS A 105 -10.08 6.85 8.53
C LYS A 105 -9.58 5.84 7.51
N LEU A 106 -9.13 6.29 6.33
CA LEU A 106 -8.55 5.39 5.33
C LEU A 106 -7.36 4.60 5.90
N PHE A 107 -6.52 5.23 6.72
CA PHE A 107 -5.43 4.54 7.40
C PHE A 107 -5.91 3.52 8.43
N SER A 108 -6.76 3.94 9.36
CA SER A 108 -7.19 3.12 10.51
C SER A 108 -8.17 2.00 10.13
N GLU A 109 -9.08 2.24 9.20
CA GLU A 109 -10.14 1.30 8.82
C GLU A 109 -9.70 0.35 7.70
N PHE A 110 -8.73 0.76 6.86
CA PHE A 110 -8.33 -0.03 5.70
C PHE A 110 -6.83 -0.29 5.59
N ILE A 111 -5.99 0.75 5.44
CA ILE A 111 -4.57 0.55 5.10
C ILE A 111 -3.87 -0.26 6.18
N VAL A 112 -4.04 0.10 7.46
CA VAL A 112 -3.38 -0.59 8.58
C VAL A 112 -3.89 -2.03 8.72
N PRO A 113 -5.20 -2.30 8.87
CA PRO A 113 -5.71 -3.67 8.94
C PRO A 113 -5.28 -4.55 7.76
N PHE A 114 -5.32 -4.01 6.54
CA PHE A 114 -4.89 -4.74 5.35
C PHE A 114 -3.39 -5.03 5.36
N THR A 115 -2.56 -4.01 5.61
CA THR A 115 -1.10 -4.16 5.59
C THR A 115 -0.60 -5.08 6.70
N ASP A 116 -1.16 -5.00 7.90
CA ASP A 116 -0.77 -5.86 9.02
C ASP A 116 -1.09 -7.34 8.73
N LYS A 117 -2.18 -7.64 8.01
CA LYS A 117 -2.49 -8.99 7.55
C LYS A 117 -1.52 -9.50 6.48
N VAL A 118 -1.25 -8.69 5.44
CA VAL A 118 -0.38 -9.11 4.32
C VAL A 118 1.11 -9.10 4.66
N LEU A 119 1.49 -8.71 5.88
CA LEU A 119 2.87 -8.82 6.39
C LEU A 119 3.22 -10.21 6.93
N SER A 120 2.31 -11.19 6.78
CA SER A 120 2.54 -12.60 7.09
C SER A 120 1.97 -13.50 6.00
N ARG A 121 2.61 -14.64 5.75
CA ARG A 121 2.14 -15.65 4.77
C ARG A 121 0.77 -16.18 5.16
N SER A 122 0.56 -16.47 6.44
CA SER A 122 -0.74 -16.94 6.96
C SER A 122 -1.85 -15.91 6.78
N GLY A 123 -1.58 -14.63 7.05
CA GLY A 123 -2.55 -13.56 6.83
C GLY A 123 -2.87 -13.34 5.34
N ILE A 124 -1.90 -13.54 4.44
CA ILE A 124 -2.15 -13.54 2.99
C ILE A 124 -3.11 -14.69 2.60
N LEU A 125 -2.86 -15.91 3.10
CA LEU A 125 -3.73 -17.06 2.82
C LEU A 125 -5.15 -16.83 3.34
N GLU A 126 -5.31 -16.33 4.57
CA GLU A 126 -6.62 -15.99 5.16
C GLU A 126 -7.40 -14.98 4.29
N LEU A 127 -6.74 -13.91 3.82
CA LEU A 127 -7.36 -12.92 2.95
C LEU A 127 -7.75 -13.52 1.58
N SER A 128 -6.96 -14.46 1.07
CA SER A 128 -7.26 -15.15 -0.19
C SER A 128 -8.45 -16.09 -0.03
N GLU A 129 -8.57 -16.81 1.09
CA GLU A 129 -9.71 -17.70 1.39
C GLU A 129 -11.02 -16.93 1.53
N LYS A 130 -10.95 -15.72 2.09
CA LYS A 130 -12.08 -14.78 2.19
C LYS A 130 -12.41 -14.07 0.87
N GLY A 131 -11.59 -14.21 -0.16
CA GLY A 131 -11.75 -13.54 -1.45
C GLY A 131 -11.44 -12.04 -1.43
N GLU A 132 -10.76 -11.53 -0.39
CA GLU A 132 -10.42 -10.10 -0.25
C GLU A 132 -9.21 -9.69 -1.11
N ILE A 133 -8.38 -10.69 -1.46
CA ILE A 133 -7.28 -10.58 -2.40
C ILE A 133 -7.33 -11.71 -3.41
N PHE A 134 -6.74 -11.45 -4.58
CA PHE A 134 -6.52 -12.47 -5.61
C PHE A 134 -5.04 -12.86 -5.61
N LEU A 135 -4.77 -14.16 -5.49
CA LEU A 135 -3.43 -14.73 -5.63
C LEU A 135 -3.28 -15.38 -7.00
N LEU A 136 -2.20 -15.02 -7.69
CA LEU A 136 -1.78 -15.77 -8.88
C LEU A 136 -1.44 -17.22 -8.48
N PRO A 137 -1.74 -18.23 -9.32
CA PRO A 137 -1.48 -19.63 -8.98
C PRO A 137 -0.04 -19.89 -8.51
N ALA A 138 0.95 -19.29 -9.18
CA ALA A 138 2.35 -19.44 -8.81
C ALA A 138 2.69 -18.83 -7.43
N VAL A 139 2.01 -17.75 -7.04
CA VAL A 139 2.19 -17.12 -5.71
C VAL A 139 1.55 -18.00 -4.63
N LYS A 140 0.40 -18.61 -4.93
CA LYS A 140 -0.27 -19.53 -3.99
C LYS A 140 0.60 -20.74 -3.66
N VAL A 141 1.21 -21.37 -4.67
CA VAL A 141 2.15 -22.49 -4.48
C VAL A 141 3.31 -22.09 -3.55
N VAL A 142 3.92 -20.92 -3.77
CA VAL A 142 5.02 -20.40 -2.93
C VAL A 142 4.62 -20.22 -1.46
N LEU A 143 3.37 -19.85 -1.19
CA LEU A 143 2.85 -19.66 0.17
C LEU A 143 2.51 -20.97 0.86
N GLU A 144 2.17 -22.02 0.11
CA GLU A 144 1.84 -23.35 0.62
C GLU A 144 3.09 -24.22 0.85
N GLU A 145 4.16 -24.00 0.08
CA GLU A 145 5.38 -24.81 0.09
C GLU A 145 6.48 -24.33 1.05
N GLY A 146 6.38 -23.12 1.61
CA GLY A 146 7.43 -22.54 2.48
C GLY A 146 6.90 -22.02 3.80
#